data_AF-A0A847JQK0-F1
#
_entry.id   AF-A0A847JQK0-F1
#
_cell.length_a   1.000
_cell.length_b   1.000
_cell.length_c   1.000
_cell.angle_alpha   90.00
_cell.angle_beta   90.00
_cell.angle_gamma   90.00
#
_symmetry.space_group_name_H-M   'P 1'
#
loop_
_entity.id
_entity.type
_entity.pdbx_description
1 polymer ?
#
loop_
_entity_poly.entity_id
_entity_poly.type
_entity_poly.pdbx_seq_one_letter_code
_entity_poly.pdbx_strand_id
1 'polypeptide(L)'
;MTMPDGSYPMPTPRVRFDVINQAWAMLQQQMGTWVLVMVAYVVVAGLCQYILGKLPYAGALLSSIPSAILMAGVYKVALKHIRGEVIAVGDMFSIGDVIGPVIVASILTTIGTAIGLVFCVIPGVVLSALWLFTLLLIVDRGLDGVAAMRESLNALKGEWLMITIFMIVVALVGVAGVIACGVGVLITAPIAVLSIALLYRDFFPETGAGAPGDPYSAPPL
;
A
#
# COMPACT_ATOMS: atom_id res chain seq x y z
N MET A 1 -43.40 14.83 8.86
CA MET A 1 -42.35 15.84 8.70
C MET A 1 -41.19 15.16 8.00
N THR A 2 -40.97 15.55 6.75
CA THR A 2 -39.96 15.02 5.83
C THR A 2 -38.57 15.46 6.27
N MET A 3 -37.66 14.53 6.53
CA MET A 3 -36.22 14.80 6.57
C MET A 3 -35.72 14.77 5.11
N PRO A 4 -35.26 15.90 4.55
CA PRO A 4 -34.53 15.93 3.30
C PRO A 4 -33.04 15.69 3.55
N ASP A 5 -32.37 15.11 2.55
CA ASP A 5 -30.94 14.78 2.50
C ASP A 5 -30.56 13.41 3.10
N GLY A 6 -30.43 12.43 2.20
CA GLY A 6 -29.88 11.10 2.45
C GLY A 6 -28.36 11.06 2.54
N SER A 7 -27.70 12.16 2.88
CA SER A 7 -26.30 12.17 3.27
C SER A 7 -26.18 11.59 4.69
N TYR A 8 -26.12 10.26 4.79
CA TYR A 8 -25.48 9.65 5.94
C TYR A 8 -24.08 10.27 6.03
N PRO A 9 -23.67 10.85 7.16
CA PRO A 9 -22.29 11.30 7.31
C PRO A 9 -21.42 10.06 7.09
N MET A 10 -20.67 10.06 5.98
CA MET A 10 -19.69 9.02 5.71
C MET A 10 -18.89 8.84 7.00
N PRO A 11 -18.77 7.61 7.55
CA PRO A 11 -17.96 7.37 8.73
C PRO A 11 -16.63 8.08 8.51
N THR A 12 -16.25 9.00 9.43
CA THR A 12 -15.02 9.77 9.25
C THR A 12 -13.89 8.78 8.94
N PRO A 13 -13.15 8.93 7.84
CA PRO A 13 -12.13 7.98 7.49
C PRO A 13 -11.08 8.00 8.60
N ARG A 14 -11.06 6.92 9.39
CA ARG A 14 -10.22 6.75 10.57
C ARG A 14 -9.35 5.55 10.35
N VAL A 15 -8.13 5.62 10.83
CA VAL A 15 -7.23 4.47 10.84
C VAL A 15 -7.77 3.46 11.86
N ARG A 16 -8.37 2.37 11.37
CA ARG A 16 -8.93 1.29 12.21
C ARG A 16 -7.99 0.11 12.22
N PHE A 17 -7.70 -0.45 13.40
CA PHE A 17 -6.89 -1.67 13.51
C PHE A 17 -7.65 -2.95 13.09
N ASP A 18 -8.99 -2.89 13.02
CA ASP A 18 -9.83 -4.00 12.55
C ASP A 18 -9.45 -4.49 11.14
N VAL A 19 -8.90 -3.59 10.31
CA VAL A 19 -8.43 -3.91 8.94
C VAL A 19 -7.32 -4.95 8.94
N ILE A 20 -6.54 -5.06 10.02
CA ILE A 20 -5.48 -6.07 10.15
C ILE A 20 -6.11 -7.46 10.27
N ASN A 21 -7.19 -7.59 11.04
CA ASN A 21 -7.91 -8.85 11.19
C ASN A 21 -8.67 -9.22 9.90
N GLN A 22 -9.22 -8.22 9.21
CA GLN A 22 -9.84 -8.43 7.89
C GLN A 22 -8.82 -8.86 6.84
N ALA A 23 -7.65 -8.21 6.80
CA ALA A 23 -6.54 -8.57 5.94
C ALA A 23 -6.06 -10.01 6.21
N TRP A 24 -6.03 -10.43 7.48
CA TRP A 24 -5.74 -11.82 7.85
C TRP A 24 -6.78 -12.81 7.30
N ALA A 25 -8.06 -12.52 7.45
CA ALA A 25 -9.13 -13.36 6.90
C ALA A 25 -9.07 -13.45 5.36
N MET A 26 -8.82 -12.32 4.68
CA MET A 26 -8.63 -12.27 3.23
C MET A 26 -7.40 -13.05 2.76
N LEU A 27 -6.31 -12.99 3.53
CA LEU A 27 -5.11 -13.77 3.25
C LEU A 27 -5.41 -15.27 3.34
N GLN A 28 -6.15 -15.70 4.38
CA GLN A 28 -6.52 -17.11 4.57
C GLN A 28 -7.31 -17.69 3.38
N GLN A 29 -8.09 -16.88 2.67
CA GLN A 29 -8.85 -17.34 1.50
C GLN A 29 -7.96 -17.63 0.28
N GLN A 30 -6.85 -16.93 0.10
CA GLN A 30 -5.95 -17.07 -1.05
C GLN A 30 -4.47 -17.13 -0.63
N MET A 31 -4.15 -17.91 0.42
CA MET A 31 -2.79 -17.97 0.97
C MET A 31 -1.77 -18.41 -0.08
N GLY A 32 -2.10 -19.43 -0.89
CA GLY A 32 -1.19 -19.96 -1.91
C GLY A 32 -0.77 -18.91 -2.93
N THR A 33 -1.74 -18.16 -3.46
CA THR A 33 -1.47 -17.10 -4.45
C THR A 33 -0.70 -15.95 -3.82
N TRP A 34 -1.07 -15.51 -2.62
CA TRP A 34 -0.35 -14.43 -1.91
C TRP A 34 1.09 -14.81 -1.57
N VAL A 35 1.33 -16.03 -1.08
CA VAL A 35 2.69 -16.50 -0.81
C VAL A 35 3.50 -16.53 -2.11
N LEU A 36 2.94 -17.01 -3.22
CA LEU A 36 3.62 -17.01 -4.52
C LEU A 36 3.92 -15.59 -5.03
N VAL A 37 2.96 -14.67 -4.90
CA VAL A 37 3.11 -13.23 -5.20
C VAL A 37 4.27 -12.64 -4.39
N MET A 38 4.34 -12.92 -3.09
CA MET A 38 5.37 -12.38 -2.21
C MET A 38 6.74 -13.03 -2.44
N VAL A 39 6.78 -14.33 -2.71
CA VAL A 39 8.02 -15.02 -3.11
C VAL A 39 8.54 -14.45 -4.44
N ALA A 40 7.66 -14.28 -5.44
CA ALA A 40 8.02 -13.66 -6.71
C ALA A 40 8.54 -12.24 -6.50
N TYR A 41 7.87 -11.44 -5.65
CA TYR A 41 8.34 -10.11 -5.27
C TYR A 41 9.73 -10.13 -4.66
N VAL A 42 9.97 -10.95 -3.62
CA VAL A 42 11.25 -11.04 -2.92
C VAL A 42 12.36 -11.51 -3.86
N VAL A 43 12.10 -12.51 -4.70
CA VAL A 43 13.08 -13.03 -5.66
C VAL A 43 13.43 -11.97 -6.70
N VAL A 44 12.43 -11.34 -7.34
CA VAL A 44 12.67 -10.37 -8.41
C VAL A 44 13.30 -9.09 -7.85
N ALA A 45 12.75 -8.54 -6.76
CA ALA A 45 13.29 -7.34 -6.12
C ALA A 45 14.69 -7.58 -5.55
N GLY A 46 14.91 -8.73 -4.89
CA GLY A 46 16.21 -9.11 -4.32
C GLY A 46 17.29 -9.33 -5.37
N LEU A 47 16.96 -10.02 -6.48
CA LEU A 47 17.88 -10.16 -7.62
C LEU A 47 18.20 -8.80 -8.24
N CYS A 48 17.19 -7.94 -8.41
CA CYS A 48 17.38 -6.61 -8.96
C CYS A 48 18.29 -5.76 -8.06
N GLN A 49 18.07 -5.77 -6.74
CA GLN A 49 18.95 -5.11 -5.78
C GLN A 49 20.36 -5.70 -5.78
N TYR A 50 20.51 -7.02 -5.87
CA TYR A 50 21.82 -7.66 -5.91
C TYR A 50 22.63 -7.28 -7.16
N ILE A 51 21.97 -7.18 -8.32
CA ILE A 51 22.62 -6.80 -9.59
C ILE A 51 22.95 -5.31 -9.61
N LEU A 52 21.97 -4.44 -9.32
CA LEU A 52 22.15 -2.98 -9.33
C LEU A 52 23.04 -2.49 -8.20
N GLY A 53 23.04 -3.18 -7.05
CA GLY A 53 23.86 -2.85 -5.88
C GLY A 53 25.36 -3.01 -6.09
N LYS A 54 25.80 -3.69 -7.16
CA LYS A 54 27.21 -3.76 -7.57
C LYS A 54 27.73 -2.47 -8.21
N LEU A 55 26.84 -1.53 -8.56
CA LEU A 55 27.21 -0.22 -9.10
C LEU A 55 27.49 0.77 -7.95
N PRO A 56 28.70 1.36 -7.86
CA PRO A 56 29.02 2.31 -6.80
C PRO A 56 28.19 3.60 -6.93
N TYR A 57 27.72 4.14 -5.80
CA TYR A 57 26.97 5.39 -5.59
C TYR A 57 25.61 5.54 -6.29
N ALA A 58 25.43 5.00 -7.49
CA ALA A 58 24.17 5.00 -8.23
C ALA A 58 23.26 3.80 -7.87
N GLY A 59 23.85 2.70 -7.41
CA GLY A 59 23.13 1.46 -7.11
C GLY A 59 22.05 1.62 -6.05
N ALA A 60 22.32 2.35 -4.95
CA ALA A 60 21.35 2.51 -3.86
C ALA A 60 20.09 3.27 -4.30
N LEU A 61 20.25 4.37 -5.05
CA LEU A 61 19.14 5.21 -5.51
C LEU A 61 18.42 4.64 -6.74
N LEU A 62 19.13 3.98 -7.66
CA LEU A 62 18.46 3.31 -8.78
C LEU A 62 17.76 2.02 -8.35
N SER A 63 18.27 1.32 -7.32
CA SER A 63 17.67 0.05 -6.88
C SER A 63 16.29 0.19 -6.24
N SER A 64 15.88 1.38 -5.82
CA SER A 64 14.55 1.63 -5.26
C SER A 64 13.45 1.69 -6.33
N ILE A 65 13.80 2.01 -7.59
CA ILE A 65 12.83 2.17 -8.69
C ILE A 65 12.21 0.82 -9.08
N PRO A 66 12.98 -0.26 -9.37
CA PRO A 66 12.39 -1.56 -9.69
C PRO A 66 11.55 -2.12 -8.55
N SER A 67 11.97 -1.93 -7.30
CA SER A 67 11.19 -2.37 -6.13
C SER A 67 9.86 -1.61 -6.01
N ALA A 68 9.84 -0.31 -6.29
CA ALA A 68 8.61 0.48 -6.23
C ALA A 68 7.63 0.10 -7.36
N ILE A 69 8.14 -0.18 -8.57
CA ILE A 69 7.34 -0.70 -9.68
C ILE A 69 6.73 -2.06 -9.33
N LEU A 70 7.54 -2.96 -8.77
CA LEU A 70 7.03 -4.27 -8.33
C LEU A 70 5.99 -4.12 -7.21
N MET A 71 6.23 -3.23 -6.24
CA MET A 71 5.31 -2.97 -5.14
C MET A 71 3.97 -2.40 -5.65
N ALA A 72 4.00 -1.51 -6.65
CA ALA A 72 2.79 -1.04 -7.32
C ALA A 72 1.99 -2.22 -7.92
N GLY A 73 2.67 -3.23 -8.47
CA GLY A 73 2.03 -4.45 -8.93
C GLY A 73 1.43 -5.31 -7.82
N VAL A 74 2.11 -5.43 -6.68
CA VAL A 74 1.55 -6.09 -5.49
C VAL A 74 0.28 -5.35 -5.02
N TYR A 75 0.29 -4.02 -5.00
CA TYR A 75 -0.90 -3.23 -4.67
C TYR A 75 -2.03 -3.39 -5.67
N LYS A 76 -1.74 -3.52 -6.97
CA LYS A 76 -2.75 -3.84 -8.00
C LYS A 76 -3.45 -5.16 -7.70
N VAL A 77 -2.66 -6.18 -7.37
CA VAL A 77 -3.15 -7.49 -6.93
C VAL A 77 -3.98 -7.37 -5.65
N ALA A 78 -3.55 -6.56 -4.68
CA ALA A 78 -4.28 -6.31 -3.45
C ALA A 78 -5.68 -5.71 -3.70
N LEU A 79 -5.74 -4.69 -4.57
CA LEU A 79 -6.99 -4.04 -4.95
C LEU A 79 -7.92 -5.00 -5.69
N LYS A 80 -7.39 -5.82 -6.62
CA LYS A 80 -8.15 -6.89 -7.27
C LYS A 80 -8.72 -7.89 -6.27
N HIS A 81 -7.93 -8.31 -5.28
CA HIS A 81 -8.40 -9.23 -4.23
C HIS A 81 -9.56 -8.64 -3.44
N ILE A 82 -9.45 -7.37 -3.04
CA ILE A 82 -10.49 -6.67 -2.27
C ILE A 82 -11.76 -6.48 -3.11
N ARG A 83 -11.63 -6.36 -4.43
CA ARG A 83 -12.76 -6.33 -5.38
C ARG A 83 -13.41 -7.71 -5.61
N GLY A 84 -12.83 -8.78 -5.07
CA GLY A 84 -13.30 -10.15 -5.27
C GLY A 84 -12.92 -10.74 -6.63
N GLU A 85 -11.97 -10.14 -7.33
CA GLU A 85 -11.45 -10.66 -8.60
C GLU A 85 -10.48 -11.83 -8.36
N VAL A 86 -10.35 -12.70 -9.37
CA VAL A 86 -9.37 -13.80 -9.34
C VAL A 86 -7.97 -13.20 -9.48
N ILE A 87 -7.14 -13.40 -8.46
CA ILE A 87 -5.73 -12.96 -8.48
C ILE A 87 -4.88 -13.96 -9.25
N ALA A 88 -3.99 -13.47 -10.11
CA ALA A 88 -2.85 -14.23 -10.61
C ALA A 88 -1.51 -13.53 -10.32
N VAL A 89 -0.43 -14.30 -10.18
CA VAL A 89 0.93 -13.74 -10.04
C VAL A 89 1.31 -12.86 -11.25
N GLY A 90 0.78 -13.18 -12.44
CA GLY A 90 0.96 -12.40 -13.66
C GLY A 90 0.40 -10.97 -13.60
N ASP A 91 -0.64 -10.73 -12.78
CA ASP A 91 -1.23 -9.39 -12.63
C ASP A 91 -0.24 -8.39 -12.03
N MET A 92 0.72 -8.86 -11.21
CA MET A 92 1.80 -8.05 -10.65
C MET A 92 2.81 -7.56 -11.69
N PHE A 93 2.79 -8.09 -12.91
CA PHE A 93 3.63 -7.62 -14.01
C PHE A 93 2.83 -6.78 -15.01
N SER A 94 1.51 -6.76 -14.90
CA SER A 94 0.60 -6.04 -15.78
C SER A 94 0.46 -4.55 -15.39
N ILE A 95 1.58 -3.84 -15.22
CA ILE A 95 1.66 -2.44 -14.74
C ILE A 95 2.24 -1.51 -15.81
N GLY A 96 2.49 -2.01 -17.02
CA GLY A 96 3.11 -1.27 -18.14
C GLY A 96 2.63 0.18 -18.31
N ASP A 97 1.32 0.40 -18.21
CA ASP A 97 0.70 1.71 -18.43
C ASP A 97 0.93 2.73 -17.30
N VAL A 98 1.23 2.27 -16.08
CA VAL A 98 1.46 3.15 -14.90
C VAL A 98 2.93 3.19 -14.47
N ILE A 99 3.84 2.54 -15.20
CA ILE A 99 5.29 2.58 -14.91
C ILE A 99 5.82 4.01 -14.88
N GLY A 100 5.41 4.86 -15.84
CA GLY A 100 5.86 6.25 -15.93
C GLY A 100 5.55 7.05 -14.66
N PRO A 101 4.27 7.16 -14.26
CA PRO A 101 3.87 7.81 -13.01
C PRO A 101 4.52 7.22 -11.75
N VAL A 102 4.68 5.89 -11.68
CA VAL A 102 5.35 5.21 -10.56
C VAL A 102 6.83 5.62 -10.46
N ILE A 103 7.55 5.74 -11.58
CA ILE A 103 8.95 6.20 -11.58
C ILE A 103 9.04 7.62 -11.02
N VAL A 104 8.17 8.53 -11.50
CA VAL A 104 8.14 9.92 -11.01
C VAL A 104 7.87 9.96 -9.51
N ALA A 105 6.83 9.25 -9.05
CA ALA A 105 6.51 9.18 -7.63
C ALA A 105 7.67 8.62 -6.80
N SER A 106 8.30 7.53 -7.26
CA SER A 106 9.41 6.89 -6.55
C SER A 106 10.61 7.80 -6.38
N ILE A 107 10.95 8.58 -7.41
CA ILE A 107 12.04 9.56 -7.36
C ILE A 107 11.71 10.66 -6.34
N LEU A 108 10.50 11.23 -6.42
CA LEU A 108 10.11 12.32 -5.52
C LEU A 108 9.99 11.84 -4.06
N THR A 109 9.43 10.66 -3.84
CA THR A 109 9.36 10.02 -2.52
C THR A 109 10.76 9.74 -1.97
N THR A 110 11.70 9.26 -2.79
CA THR A 110 13.08 8.98 -2.36
C THR A 110 13.80 10.28 -1.99
N ILE A 111 13.69 11.33 -2.81
CA ILE A 111 14.30 12.64 -2.53
C ILE A 111 13.66 13.25 -1.27
N GLY A 112 12.33 13.20 -1.16
CA GLY A 112 11.60 13.74 -0.03
C GLY A 112 11.91 13.05 1.29
N THR A 113 12.00 11.72 1.28
CA THR A 113 12.39 10.93 2.45
C THR A 113 13.86 11.12 2.80
N ALA A 114 14.77 11.22 1.82
CA ALA A 114 16.18 11.51 2.05
C ALA A 114 16.37 12.91 2.69
N ILE A 115 15.72 13.94 2.16
CA ILE A 115 15.73 15.29 2.76
C ILE A 115 15.13 15.24 4.17
N GLY A 116 14.01 14.53 4.34
CA GLY A 116 13.38 14.33 5.64
C GLY A 116 14.35 13.75 6.66
N LEU A 117 15.00 12.63 6.33
CA LEU A 117 15.98 11.96 7.18
C LEU A 117 17.20 12.83 7.51
N VAL A 118 17.67 13.64 6.55
CA VAL A 118 18.79 14.57 6.75
C VAL A 118 18.43 15.72 7.69
N PHE A 119 17.20 16.23 7.63
CA PHE A 119 16.76 17.36 8.46
C PHE A 119 16.35 16.93 9.88
N CYS A 120 15.77 15.74 10.06
CA CYS A 120 15.58 15.02 11.33
C CYS A 120 14.86 13.67 11.05
N VAL A 121 15.15 12.58 11.78
CA VAL A 121 14.51 11.27 11.52
C VAL A 121 12.97 11.33 11.60
N ILE A 122 12.43 12.19 12.48
CA ILE A 122 10.99 12.33 12.73
C ILE A 122 10.21 12.80 11.49
N PRO A 123 10.53 13.94 10.83
CA PRO A 123 9.82 14.38 9.63
C PRO A 123 9.92 13.37 8.47
N GLY A 124 11.02 12.63 8.33
CA GLY A 124 11.15 11.58 7.32
C GLY A 124 10.13 10.44 7.52
N VAL A 125 9.94 10.00 8.76
CA VAL A 125 8.96 8.95 9.10
C VAL A 125 7.53 9.46 8.88
N VAL A 126 7.22 10.69 9.25
CA VAL A 126 5.88 11.27 9.04
C VAL A 126 5.58 11.43 7.55
N LEU A 127 6.53 11.93 6.75
CA LEU A 127 6.35 12.08 5.29
C LEU A 127 6.10 10.74 4.59
N SER A 128 6.85 9.71 4.96
CA SER A 128 6.65 8.36 4.40
C SER A 128 5.29 7.76 4.77
N ALA A 129 4.82 7.98 6.00
CA ALA A 129 3.46 7.59 6.39
C ALA A 129 2.38 8.34 5.60
N LEU A 130 2.57 9.63 5.32
CA LEU A 130 1.62 10.45 4.56
C LEU A 130 1.61 10.14 3.05
N TRP A 131 2.67 9.53 2.50
CA TRP A 131 2.75 9.08 1.11
C TRP A 131 2.40 7.60 0.90
N LEU A 132 1.89 6.94 1.94
CA LEU A 132 1.57 5.53 1.91
C LEU A 132 0.48 5.17 0.88
N PHE A 133 -0.47 6.08 0.59
CA PHE A 133 -1.47 5.86 -0.46
C PHE A 133 -1.00 6.23 -1.87
N THR A 134 0.14 6.89 -2.04
CA THR A 134 0.59 7.39 -3.36
C THR A 134 0.64 6.28 -4.41
N LEU A 135 1.20 5.11 -4.08
CA LEU A 135 1.27 3.98 -5.02
C LEU A 135 -0.12 3.43 -5.35
N LEU A 136 -1.04 3.39 -4.39
CA LEU A 136 -2.41 2.91 -4.63
C LEU A 136 -3.17 3.88 -5.52
N LEU A 137 -3.05 5.19 -5.32
CA LEU A 137 -3.69 6.19 -6.16
C LEU A 137 -3.20 6.15 -7.62
N ILE A 138 -1.91 5.88 -7.83
CA ILE A 138 -1.35 5.74 -9.19
C ILE A 138 -1.90 4.49 -9.87
N VAL A 139 -1.94 3.37 -9.15
CA VAL A 139 -2.37 2.07 -9.69
C VAL A 139 -3.88 2.01 -9.90
N ASP A 140 -4.64 2.56 -8.97
CA ASP A 140 -6.10 2.50 -8.95
C ASP A 140 -6.74 3.58 -9.83
N ARG A 141 -6.25 4.81 -9.73
CA ARG A 141 -6.84 5.98 -10.42
C ARG A 141 -6.01 6.47 -11.60
N GLY A 142 -4.85 5.87 -11.88
CA GLY A 142 -3.98 6.30 -12.99
C GLY A 142 -3.44 7.71 -12.82
N LEU A 143 -3.40 8.24 -11.60
CA LEU A 143 -2.97 9.61 -11.34
C LEU A 143 -1.48 9.79 -11.61
N ASP A 144 -1.12 11.00 -12.05
CA ASP A 144 0.29 11.38 -12.21
C ASP A 144 1.02 11.36 -10.85
N GLY A 145 2.31 11.05 -10.85
CA GLY A 145 3.07 10.79 -9.61
C GLY A 145 3.01 11.95 -8.61
N VAL A 146 3.02 13.20 -9.10
CA VAL A 146 2.90 14.40 -8.25
C VAL A 146 1.48 14.60 -7.73
N ALA A 147 0.48 14.36 -8.57
CA ALA A 147 -0.92 14.48 -8.21
C ALA A 147 -1.30 13.45 -7.14
N ALA A 148 -0.86 12.20 -7.31
CA ALA A 148 -1.08 11.11 -6.35
C ALA A 148 -0.45 11.40 -4.98
N MET A 149 0.75 11.98 -4.94
CA MET A 149 1.37 12.37 -3.67
C MET A 149 0.59 13.47 -2.96
N ARG A 150 0.18 14.52 -3.67
CA ARG A 150 -0.62 15.61 -3.09
C ARG A 150 -1.94 15.10 -2.53
N GLU A 151 -2.58 14.20 -3.24
CA GLU A 151 -3.84 13.61 -2.83
C GLU A 151 -3.68 12.69 -1.61
N SER A 152 -2.63 11.86 -1.58
CA SER A 152 -2.26 11.05 -0.41
C SER A 152 -1.99 11.93 0.83
N LEU A 153 -1.23 13.02 0.66
CA LEU A 153 -0.98 13.99 1.73
C LEU A 153 -2.28 14.62 2.24
N ASN A 154 -3.18 15.02 1.35
CA ASN A 154 -4.44 15.65 1.70
C ASN A 154 -5.40 14.69 2.43
N ALA A 155 -5.39 13.41 2.07
CA ALA A 155 -6.19 12.39 2.74
C ALA A 155 -5.65 12.08 4.13
N LEU A 156 -4.33 11.93 4.27
CA LEU A 156 -3.71 11.45 5.51
C LEU A 156 -3.31 12.56 6.51
N LYS A 157 -3.24 13.84 6.09
CA LYS A 157 -2.88 14.95 7.00
C LYS A 157 -3.80 15.09 8.21
N GLY A 158 -5.08 14.72 8.09
CA GLY A 158 -6.05 14.79 9.18
C GLY A 158 -5.81 13.75 10.28
N GLU A 159 -5.22 12.61 9.92
CA GLU A 159 -5.00 11.45 10.79
C GLU A 159 -3.49 11.09 10.84
N TRP A 160 -2.61 12.09 10.65
CA TRP A 160 -1.16 11.90 10.49
C TRP A 160 -0.51 11.14 11.65
N LEU A 161 -1.00 11.36 12.88
CA LEU A 161 -0.51 10.68 14.07
C LEU A 161 -0.93 9.20 14.07
N MET A 162 -2.17 8.92 13.70
CA MET A 162 -2.73 7.56 13.67
C MET A 162 -2.13 6.71 12.56
N ILE A 163 -1.90 7.28 11.37
CA ILE A 163 -1.20 6.59 10.28
C ILE A 163 0.28 6.36 10.61
N THR A 164 0.92 7.28 11.33
CA THR A 164 2.31 7.10 11.78
C THR A 164 2.40 5.96 12.79
N ILE A 165 1.48 5.89 13.76
CA ILE A 165 1.41 4.76 14.71
C ILE A 165 1.16 3.45 13.94
N PHE A 166 0.22 3.43 13.01
CA PHE A 166 -0.04 2.25 12.18
C PHE A 166 1.21 1.81 11.41
N MET A 167 1.95 2.75 10.82
CA MET A 167 3.19 2.46 10.10
C MET A 167 4.28 1.90 11.04
N ILE A 168 4.38 2.43 12.27
CA ILE A 168 5.29 1.88 13.29
C ILE A 168 4.88 0.45 13.69
N VAL A 169 3.59 0.19 13.88
CA VAL A 169 3.10 -1.16 14.20
C VAL A 169 3.41 -2.13 13.07
N VAL A 170 3.12 -1.76 11.82
CA VAL A 170 3.46 -2.57 10.64
C VAL A 170 4.97 -2.80 10.55
N ALA A 171 5.79 -1.78 10.81
CA ALA A 171 7.24 -1.90 10.82
C ALA A 171 7.73 -2.86 11.92
N LEU A 172 7.19 -2.76 13.14
CA LEU A 172 7.52 -3.68 14.25
C LEU A 172 7.13 -5.12 13.93
N VAL A 173 5.94 -5.33 13.36
CA VAL A 173 5.49 -6.65 12.91
C VAL A 173 6.38 -7.19 11.79
N GLY A 174 6.84 -6.33 10.88
CA GLY A 174 7.82 -6.67 9.85
C GLY A 174 9.16 -7.11 10.44
N VAL A 175 9.70 -6.34 11.39
CA VAL A 175 10.95 -6.67 12.09
C VAL A 175 10.82 -7.98 12.86
N ALA A 176 9.70 -8.19 13.56
CA ALA A 176 9.41 -9.46 14.22
C ALA A 176 9.36 -10.63 13.22
N GLY A 177 8.81 -10.40 12.02
CA GLY A 177 8.79 -11.37 10.93
C GLY A 177 10.19 -11.72 10.40
N VAL A 178 11.10 -10.74 10.33
CA VAL A 178 12.51 -10.96 9.95
C VAL A 178 13.23 -11.79 11.01
N ILE A 179 13.04 -11.45 12.29
CA ILE A 179 13.61 -12.18 13.43
C ILE A 179 13.08 -13.63 13.47
N ALA A 180 11.83 -13.86 13.06
CA ALA A 180 11.22 -15.17 12.89
C ALA A 180 11.67 -15.94 11.62
N CYS A 181 12.98 -15.87 11.29
CA CYS A 181 13.64 -16.62 10.22
C CYS A 181 13.07 -16.37 8.80
N GLY A 182 12.51 -15.20 8.52
CA GLY A 182 12.02 -14.81 7.19
C GLY A 182 10.68 -15.44 6.78
N VAL A 183 10.27 -16.55 7.40
CA VAL A 183 8.93 -17.14 7.22
C VAL A 183 7.85 -16.19 7.72
N GLY A 184 8.12 -15.46 8.81
CA GLY A 184 7.22 -14.44 9.31
C GLY A 184 6.98 -13.32 8.30
N VAL A 185 8.01 -12.88 7.56
CA VAL A 185 7.89 -11.81 6.54
C VAL A 185 6.94 -12.20 5.42
N LEU A 186 6.97 -13.47 4.98
CA LEU A 186 6.10 -13.95 3.90
C LEU A 186 4.60 -13.85 4.24
N ILE A 187 4.27 -13.89 5.54
CA ILE A 187 2.90 -13.82 6.02
C ILE A 187 2.54 -12.40 6.47
N THR A 188 3.46 -11.69 7.13
CA THR A 188 3.18 -10.34 7.64
C THR A 188 3.15 -9.29 6.53
N ALA A 189 3.96 -9.45 5.49
CA ALA A 189 4.01 -8.50 4.39
C ALA A 189 2.69 -8.44 3.57
N PRO A 190 2.05 -9.55 3.15
CA PRO A 190 0.77 -9.47 2.45
C PRO A 190 -0.36 -8.96 3.37
N ILE A 191 -0.33 -9.25 4.68
CA ILE A 191 -1.26 -8.64 5.64
C ILE A 191 -1.10 -7.13 5.66
N ALA A 192 0.14 -6.62 5.68
CA ALA A 192 0.41 -5.19 5.65
C ALA A 192 -0.12 -4.55 4.36
N VAL A 193 0.17 -5.15 3.20
CA VAL A 193 -0.32 -4.66 1.90
C VAL A 193 -1.85 -4.63 1.86
N LEU A 194 -2.51 -5.71 2.28
CA LEU A 194 -3.98 -5.80 2.32
C LEU A 194 -4.58 -4.80 3.30
N SER A 195 -3.98 -4.63 4.48
CA SER A 195 -4.42 -3.64 5.47
C SER A 195 -4.34 -2.22 4.91
N ILE A 196 -3.26 -1.90 4.20
CA ILE A 196 -3.07 -0.60 3.53
C ILE A 196 -4.11 -0.40 2.42
N ALA A 197 -4.40 -1.44 1.65
CA ALA A 197 -5.38 -1.39 0.57
C ALA A 197 -6.82 -1.26 1.10
N LEU A 198 -7.16 -1.91 2.22
CA LEU A 198 -8.42 -1.73 2.93
C LEU A 198 -8.54 -0.31 3.49
N LEU A 199 -7.49 0.23 4.13
CA LEU A 199 -7.47 1.62 4.57
C LEU A 199 -7.65 2.59 3.39
N TYR A 200 -7.00 2.32 2.26
CA TYR A 200 -7.18 3.14 1.06
C TYR A 200 -8.63 3.13 0.58
N ARG A 201 -9.30 1.96 0.56
CA ARG A 201 -10.73 1.84 0.23
C ARG A 201 -11.61 2.67 1.17
N ASP A 202 -11.28 2.68 2.46
CA ASP A 202 -12.05 3.44 3.47
C ASP A 202 -11.88 4.96 3.30
N PHE A 203 -10.69 5.42 2.91
CA PHE A 203 -10.42 6.84 2.62
C PHE A 203 -10.89 7.29 1.23
N PHE A 204 -10.94 6.37 0.27
CA PHE A 204 -11.32 6.60 -1.11
C PHE A 204 -12.39 5.59 -1.58
N PRO A 205 -13.61 5.62 -1.03
CA PRO A 205 -14.69 4.77 -1.49
C PRO A 205 -14.99 5.06 -2.96
N GLU A 206 -15.05 4.01 -3.79
CA GLU A 206 -15.33 4.12 -5.22
C GLU A 206 -16.66 4.87 -5.42
N THR A 207 -16.64 6.01 -6.11
CA THR A 207 -17.84 6.84 -6.33
C THR A 207 -18.78 6.27 -7.41
N GLY A 208 -18.75 4.96 -7.67
CA GLY A 208 -19.57 4.35 -8.71
C GLY A 208 -19.55 2.83 -8.69
N ALA A 209 -20.70 2.26 -8.33
CA ALA A 209 -21.23 0.98 -8.78
C ALA A 209 -20.35 -0.28 -8.66
N GLY A 210 -20.63 -1.09 -7.63
CA GLY A 210 -20.51 -2.54 -7.75
C GLY A 210 -19.42 -3.20 -6.91
N ALA A 211 -19.26 -2.82 -5.64
CA ALA A 211 -18.80 -3.79 -4.65
C ALA A 211 -19.98 -4.73 -4.34
N PRO A 212 -20.02 -5.99 -4.84
CA PRO A 212 -20.94 -6.97 -4.29
C PRO A 212 -20.66 -7.07 -2.78
N GLY A 213 -21.75 -6.99 -2.01
CA GLY A 213 -21.75 -6.73 -0.58
C GLY A 213 -20.61 -7.42 0.17
N ASP A 214 -19.84 -6.60 0.88
CA ASP A 214 -18.92 -7.05 1.91
C ASP A 214 -19.71 -7.94 2.89
N PRO A 215 -19.40 -9.24 3.04
CA PRO A 215 -20.03 -10.09 4.05
C PRO A 215 -19.74 -9.60 5.49
N TYR A 216 -18.82 -8.64 5.64
CA TYR A 216 -18.45 -7.97 6.88
C TYR A 216 -18.89 -6.51 6.94
N SER A 217 -19.68 -6.04 5.95
CA SER A 217 -20.53 -4.86 6.20
C SER A 217 -21.50 -5.23 7.31
N ALA A 218 -21.46 -4.48 8.42
CA ALA A 218 -22.33 -4.72 9.56
C ALA A 218 -23.80 -4.75 9.06
N PRO A 219 -24.65 -5.65 9.58
CA PRO A 219 -26.04 -5.67 9.19
C PRO A 219 -26.66 -4.29 9.46
N PRO A 220 -27.51 -3.78 8.54
CA PRO A 220 -28.23 -2.54 8.79
C PRO A 220 -29.07 -2.71 10.05
N LEU A 221 -28.85 -1.85 11.04
CA LEU A 221 -29.77 -1.65 12.16
C LEU A 221 -30.86 -0.66 11.75
#